data_AF-A0A2R6LIG5-F1
#
_entry.id   AF-A0A2R6LIG5-F1
#
_cell.length_a   1.000
_cell.length_b   1.000
_cell.length_c   1.000
_cell.angle_alpha   90.00
_cell.angle_beta   90.00
_cell.angle_gamma   90.00
#
_symmetry.space_group_name_H-M   'P 1'
#
loop_
_entity.id
_entity.type
_entity.pdbx_description
1 polymer ?
#
loop_
_entity_poly.entity_id
_entity_poly.type
_entity_poly.pdbx_seq_one_letter_code
_entity_poly.pdbx_strand_id
1 'polypeptide(L)' 'MDYEAYLDGEPVVVTAALTGGIHGKEANPDLPETP' A
#
# COMPACT_ATOMS: atom_id res chain seq x y z
N MET A 1 6.26 -11.60 -9.72
CA MET A 1 7.66 -11.26 -9.42
C MET A 1 8.37 -12.56 -9.17
N ASP A 2 9.14 -13.01 -10.14
CA ASP A 2 10.12 -14.05 -9.91
C ASP A 2 11.43 -13.42 -9.42
N TYR A 3 12.37 -14.26 -8.99
CA TYR A 3 13.65 -13.83 -8.46
C TYR A 3 14.56 -13.26 -9.56
N GLU A 4 14.36 -13.66 -10.81
CA GLU A 4 15.13 -13.19 -11.96
C GLU A 4 14.85 -11.71 -12.23
N ALA A 5 13.57 -11.30 -12.27
CA ALA A 5 13.19 -9.89 -12.42
C ALA A 5 13.74 -8.99 -11.30
N TYR A 6 13.93 -9.55 -10.08
CA TYR A 6 14.59 -8.83 -8.98
C TYR A 6 16.09 -8.63 -9.24
N LEU A 7 16.79 -9.66 -9.72
CA LEU A 7 18.22 -9.57 -10.05
C LEU A 7 18.50 -8.62 -11.22
N ASP A 8 17.56 -8.55 -12.17
CA ASP A 8 17.62 -7.64 -13.31
C ASP A 8 17.31 -6.18 -12.95
N GLY A 9 16.93 -5.91 -11.69
CA GLY A 9 16.63 -4.57 -11.20
C GLY A 9 15.41 -3.94 -11.87
N GLU A 10 14.44 -4.75 -12.31
CA GLU A 10 13.25 -4.27 -12.99
C GLU A 10 12.45 -3.34 -12.04
N PRO A 11 12.13 -2.10 -12.46
CA PRO A 11 11.42 -1.16 -11.60
C PRO A 11 10.00 -1.66 -11.32
N VAL A 12 9.60 -1.60 -10.05
CA VAL A 12 8.29 -2.07 -9.60
C VAL A 12 7.39 -0.89 -9.24
N VAL A 13 6.17 -0.91 -9.77
CA VAL A 13 5.13 0.03 -9.36
C VAL A 13 4.51 -0.44 -8.05
N VAL A 14 4.68 0.37 -7.00
CA VAL A 14 4.07 0.13 -5.67
C VAL A 14 2.84 1.02 -5.53
N THR A 15 1.67 0.40 -5.34
CA THR A 15 0.41 1.13 -5.09
C THR A 15 0.07 1.07 -3.61
N ALA A 16 -0.37 2.19 -3.04
CA ALA A 16 -0.83 2.28 -1.66
C ALA A 16 -2.31 2.71 -1.61
N ALA A 17 -3.17 1.85 -1.07
CA ALA A 17 -4.56 2.17 -0.77
C ALA A 17 -4.67 2.72 0.65
N LEU A 18 -4.66 4.05 0.80
CA LEU A 18 -4.37 4.73 2.07
C LEU A 18 -5.48 4.66 3.13
N THR A 19 -6.74 4.48 2.73
CA THR A 19 -7.88 4.49 3.66
C THR A 19 -8.91 3.40 3.36
N GLY A 20 -9.25 3.19 2.09
CA GLY A 20 -10.29 2.22 1.72
C GLY A 20 -11.68 2.65 2.23
N GLY A 21 -12.57 1.70 2.52
CA GLY A 21 -13.92 1.97 3.03
C GLY A 21 -14.40 0.99 4.09
N ILE A 22 -13.48 0.23 4.70
CA ILE A 22 -13.80 -0.84 5.66
C ILE A 22 -13.33 -0.51 7.07
N HIS A 23 -12.11 0.02 7.20
CA HIS A 23 -11.55 0.39 8.50
C HIS A 23 -11.89 1.85 8.83
N GLY A 24 -12.01 2.15 10.12
CA GLY A 24 -12.17 3.52 10.65
C GLY A 24 -11.18 3.79 11.77
N LYS A 25 -11.19 5.00 12.33
CA LYS A 25 -10.32 5.42 13.46
C LYS A 25 -10.32 4.48 14.66
N GLU A 26 -11.44 3.82 14.92
CA GLU A 26 -11.58 2.84 16.01
C GLU A 26 -10.61 1.65 15.84
N ALA A 27 -10.26 1.29 14.61
CA ALA A 27 -9.33 0.21 14.30
C ALA A 27 -7.87 0.69 14.24
N ASN A 28 -7.64 1.94 13.81
CA ASN A 28 -6.33 2.57 13.82
C ASN A 28 -6.47 4.10 13.92
N PRO A 29 -5.92 4.74 14.98
CA PRO A 29 -6.01 6.18 15.15
C PRO A 29 -5.32 6.99 14.05
N ASP A 30 -4.37 6.40 13.30
CA ASP A 30 -3.64 7.06 12.22
C ASP A 30 -4.35 6.99 10.86
N LEU A 31 -5.49 6.29 10.76
CA LEU A 31 -6.18 6.11 9.48
C LEU A 31 -6.65 7.45 8.89
N PRO A 32 -6.33 7.80 7.64
CA PRO A 32 -6.83 9.02 7.01
C PRO A 32 -8.34 8.95 6.78
N GLU A 33 -9.11 9.92 7.26
CA GLU A 33 -10.57 10.03 7.03
C GLU A 33 -11.00 11.39 6.47
N THR A 34 -10.16 12.42 6.64
CA THR A 34 -10.33 13.73 6.00
C THR A 34 -9.41 13.82 4.78
N PRO A 35 -9.79 14.60 3.76
CA PRO A 35 -8.87 14.97 2.69
C PRO A 35 -7.56 15.58 3.21
#